data_AF-A0A4U8V196-F1
#
_entry.id   AF-A0A4U8V196-F1
#
_cell.length_a   1.000
_cell.length_b   1.000
_cell.length_c   1.000
_cell.angle_alpha   90.00
_cell.angle_beta   90.00
_cell.angle_gamma   90.00
#
_symmetry.space_group_name_H-M   'P 1'
#
loop_
_entity.id
_entity.type
_entity.pdbx_description
1 polymer ?
#
loop_
_entity_poly.entity_id
_entity_poly.type
_entity_poly.pdbx_seq_one_letter_code
_entity_poly.pdbx_strand_id
1 'polypeptide(L)'
;MAGKAQALEKKEEKNGVKKEVRKEELSDEDRKLQDDLNMLVERLSDSDTKLYVSALESMKTLIKASTTSMTSVPKPLKFMHSHYPKMKEIFQNMAAGKAKQICADLISVLAMTSGDKGDCINFRLKGMHDPIGDWGHEYVRHLAMEMSEEWRSAAEVPEKMSARREELLSLVRDIVAYNMKHNGEVDACDLLTEIDRLDVISEYVEEVDHARVCLYLLSCAPLTPEPDNQVLMRTAKELYLKFGKTFEALRCAIMLNDVSLCKEIFLGCNDVVISRWRSCLVGTRFSSSSKTWITPTN
;
A
#
# COMPACT_ATOMS: atom_id res chain seq x y z
N MET A 1 -21.34 56.41 51.37
CA MET A 1 -20.95 55.11 51.95
C MET A 1 -21.27 54.04 50.91
N ALA A 2 -20.43 53.79 49.91
CA ALA A 2 -19.09 53.18 49.98
C ALA A 2 -19.13 51.78 50.63
N GLY A 3 -18.82 50.76 49.82
CA GLY A 3 -18.29 49.48 50.30
C GLY A 3 -19.28 48.32 50.40
N LYS A 4 -19.51 47.62 49.27
CA LYS A 4 -19.68 46.15 49.20
C LYS A 4 -19.84 45.57 47.79
N ALA A 5 -19.49 46.31 46.74
CA ALA A 5 -19.11 45.75 45.44
C ALA A 5 -17.58 45.66 45.42
N GLN A 6 -16.98 44.46 45.63
CA GLN A 6 -15.57 44.08 45.30
C GLN A 6 -15.04 42.81 46.01
N ALA A 7 -15.85 41.81 46.33
CA ALA A 7 -15.34 40.60 47.02
C ALA A 7 -15.61 39.25 46.32
N LEU A 8 -16.03 39.23 45.05
CA LEU A 8 -16.29 37.97 44.32
C LEU A 8 -15.74 37.90 42.88
N GLU A 9 -14.84 38.82 42.49
CA GLU A 9 -14.22 38.82 41.14
C GLU A 9 -12.68 38.90 41.15
N LYS A 10 -12.00 38.39 42.19
CA LYS A 10 -10.52 38.30 42.18
C LYS A 10 -10.03 37.03 42.87
N LYS A 11 -9.85 35.96 42.08
CA LYS A 11 -8.78 34.96 42.21
C LYS A 11 -8.97 33.89 41.13
N GLU A 12 -8.34 34.11 39.97
CA GLU A 12 -7.73 33.07 39.13
C GLU A 12 -6.95 33.73 37.97
N GLU A 13 -6.01 34.60 38.34
CA GLU A 13 -4.89 34.95 37.46
C GLU A 13 -3.60 34.45 38.13
N LYS A 14 -3.11 33.30 37.67
CA LYS A 14 -1.69 32.91 37.54
C LYS A 14 -1.59 31.42 37.23
N ASN A 15 -1.49 31.11 35.94
CA ASN A 15 -0.34 30.35 35.45
C ASN A 15 -0.35 30.37 33.92
N GLY A 16 0.43 31.31 33.41
CA GLY A 16 0.90 31.25 32.03
C GLY A 16 1.78 30.03 31.86
N VAL A 17 1.33 29.10 31.03
CA VAL A 17 2.23 28.43 30.10
C VAL A 17 1.52 28.54 28.75
N LYS A 18 1.75 29.66 28.06
CA LYS A 18 1.79 29.60 26.61
C LYS A 18 2.80 28.48 26.33
N LYS A 19 2.31 27.32 25.90
CA LYS A 19 3.13 26.39 25.14
C LYS A 19 3.52 27.17 23.89
N GLU A 20 4.57 27.98 24.02
CA GLU A 20 5.50 28.17 22.94
C GLU A 20 5.82 26.76 22.49
N VAL A 21 5.20 26.38 21.37
CA VAL A 21 5.79 25.40 20.48
C VAL A 21 7.23 25.88 20.39
N ARG A 22 8.13 25.17 21.08
CA ARG A 22 9.56 25.31 20.84
C ARG A 22 9.64 25.16 19.34
N LYS A 23 9.81 26.28 18.63
CA LYS A 23 10.39 26.26 17.30
C LYS A 23 11.67 25.50 17.58
N GLU A 24 11.70 24.22 17.23
CA GLU A 24 12.95 23.52 17.01
C GLU A 24 13.77 24.54 16.24
N GLU A 25 14.82 25.08 16.88
CA GLU A 25 15.71 26.02 16.20
C GLU A 25 16.15 25.26 14.95
N LEU A 26 15.60 25.66 13.80
CA LEU A 26 15.90 24.99 12.54
C LEU A 26 17.40 25.04 12.43
N SER A 27 18.01 23.85 12.34
CA SER A 27 19.45 23.75 12.11
C SER A 27 19.81 24.62 10.91
N ASP A 28 20.98 25.22 10.87
CA ASP A 28 21.42 26.02 9.73
C ASP A 28 21.31 25.23 8.41
N GLU A 29 21.45 23.90 8.48
CA GLU A 29 21.20 22.98 7.37
C GLU A 29 19.72 22.91 6.94
N ASP A 30 18.78 22.89 7.88
CA ASP A 30 17.35 22.86 7.58
C ASP A 30 16.88 24.20 6.98
N ARG A 31 17.43 25.33 7.47
CA ARG A 31 17.14 26.64 6.91
C ARG A 31 17.65 26.76 5.48
N LYS A 32 18.88 26.29 5.23
CA LYS A 32 19.44 26.23 3.89
C LYS A 32 18.60 25.35 2.96
N LEU A 33 18.15 24.18 3.43
CA LEU A 33 17.27 23.30 2.65
C LEU A 33 15.96 24.00 2.29
N GLN A 34 15.35 24.73 3.24
CA GLN A 34 14.14 25.51 2.98
C GLN A 34 14.40 26.61 1.93
N ASP A 35 15.50 27.35 2.05
CA ASP A 35 15.87 28.41 1.11
C ASP A 35 16.16 27.85 -0.30
N ASP A 36 16.86 26.72 -0.39
CA ASP A 36 17.15 26.03 -1.64
C ASP A 36 15.86 25.55 -2.33
N LEU A 37 14.92 24.97 -1.57
CA LEU A 37 13.61 24.55 -2.09
C LEU A 37 12.78 25.75 -2.56
N ASN A 38 12.76 26.84 -1.80
CA ASN A 38 12.06 28.07 -2.19
C ASN A 38 12.61 28.64 -3.51
N MET A 39 13.93 28.72 -3.64
CA MET A 39 14.60 29.20 -4.84
C MET A 39 14.29 28.32 -6.06
N LEU A 40 14.22 27.00 -5.88
CA LEU A 40 13.83 26.07 -6.94
C LEU A 40 12.37 26.26 -7.37
N VAL A 41 11.44 26.48 -6.44
CA VAL A 41 10.02 26.76 -6.77
C VAL A 41 9.84 28.11 -7.46
N GLU A 42 10.59 29.14 -7.04
CA GLU A 42 10.59 30.44 -7.71
C GLU A 42 11.10 30.34 -9.14
N ARG A 43 12.20 29.62 -9.36
CA ARG A 43 12.74 29.36 -10.71
C ARG A 43 11.75 28.62 -11.61
N LEU A 44 10.88 27.76 -11.05
CA LEU A 44 9.81 27.11 -11.81
C LEU A 44 8.65 28.04 -12.16
N SER A 45 8.58 29.22 -11.53
CA SER A 45 7.62 30.28 -11.85
C SER A 45 8.14 31.23 -12.94
N ASP A 46 9.46 31.25 -13.17
CA ASP A 46 10.09 32.06 -14.21
C ASP A 46 9.79 31.50 -15.61
N SER A 47 9.90 32.34 -16.64
CA SER A 47 9.53 31.99 -18.02
C SER A 47 10.52 31.06 -18.75
N ASP A 48 11.66 30.73 -18.14
CA ASP A 48 12.69 29.90 -18.77
C ASP A 48 12.42 28.39 -18.63
N THR A 49 11.66 27.88 -19.58
CA THR A 49 11.31 26.45 -19.71
C THR A 49 12.51 25.51 -19.86
N LYS A 50 13.70 25.99 -20.24
CA LYS A 50 14.89 25.13 -20.41
C LYS A 50 15.47 24.67 -19.08
N LEU A 51 15.29 25.47 -18.02
CA LEU A 51 15.84 25.18 -16.70
C LEU A 51 14.90 24.37 -15.82
N TYR A 52 13.63 24.20 -16.21
CA TYR A 52 12.62 23.49 -15.42
C TYR A 52 13.02 22.05 -15.12
N VAL A 53 13.53 21.31 -16.11
CA VAL A 53 13.93 19.91 -15.92
C VAL A 53 15.05 19.81 -14.88
N SER A 54 16.09 20.64 -14.99
CA SER A 54 17.19 20.65 -14.03
C SER A 54 16.72 21.03 -12.63
N ALA A 55 15.84 22.04 -12.50
CA ALA A 55 15.32 22.47 -11.20
C ALA A 55 14.47 21.37 -10.53
N LEU A 56 13.61 20.70 -11.31
CA LEU A 56 12.79 19.60 -10.83
C LEU A 56 13.62 18.36 -10.43
N GLU A 57 14.66 18.03 -11.22
CA GLU A 57 15.58 16.93 -10.90
C GLU A 57 16.40 17.22 -9.64
N SER A 58 16.85 18.46 -9.44
CA SER A 58 17.50 18.89 -8.19
C SER A 58 16.54 18.78 -7.00
N MET A 59 15.29 19.24 -7.14
CA MET A 59 14.29 19.15 -6.08
C MET A 59 13.97 17.68 -5.73
N LYS A 60 13.81 16.82 -6.74
CA LYS A 60 13.64 15.37 -6.57
C LYS A 60 14.80 14.77 -5.78
N THR A 61 16.03 15.15 -6.09
CA THR A 61 17.22 14.65 -5.40
C THR A 61 17.26 15.08 -3.92
N LEU A 62 16.93 16.34 -3.62
CA LEU A 62 16.86 16.86 -2.25
C LEU A 62 15.80 16.15 -1.40
N ILE A 63 14.62 15.92 -1.98
CA ILE A 63 13.53 15.22 -1.29
C ILE A 63 13.92 13.76 -1.04
N LYS A 64 14.42 13.06 -2.07
CA LYS A 64 14.86 11.67 -1.96
C LYS A 64 15.95 11.46 -0.90
N ALA A 65 16.97 12.31 -0.89
CA ALA A 65 18.06 12.24 0.08
C ALA A 65 17.59 12.40 1.53
N SER A 66 16.48 13.10 1.72
CA SER A 66 15.89 13.37 3.03
C SER A 66 14.84 12.33 3.45
N THR A 67 14.21 11.63 2.49
CA THR A 67 13.19 10.60 2.73
C THR A 67 13.76 9.23 3.08
N THR A 68 15.04 8.96 2.80
CA THR A 68 15.68 7.68 3.15
C THR A 68 15.91 7.48 4.65
N SER A 69 15.72 8.53 5.48
CA SER A 69 15.83 8.41 6.93
C SER A 69 14.50 7.93 7.52
N MET A 70 14.51 6.74 8.13
CA MET A 70 13.36 6.04 8.74
C MET A 70 12.74 6.75 9.96
N THR A 71 13.09 8.01 10.21
CA THR A 71 12.76 8.77 11.41
C THR A 71 11.95 10.02 11.04
N SER A 72 10.64 9.99 11.33
CA SER A 72 9.70 11.14 11.22
C SER A 72 9.37 11.59 9.79
N VAL A 73 8.23 12.29 9.64
CA VAL A 73 7.82 12.93 8.37
C VAL A 73 8.99 13.78 7.84
N PRO A 74 9.49 13.50 6.61
CA PRO A 74 10.64 14.18 6.05
C PRO A 74 10.46 15.70 6.09
N LYS A 75 11.41 16.40 6.71
CA LYS A 75 11.40 17.87 6.81
C LYS A 75 11.18 18.59 5.47
N PRO A 76 11.73 18.14 4.32
CA PRO A 76 11.41 18.76 3.04
C PRO A 76 9.92 18.77 2.72
N LEU A 77 9.18 17.70 3.05
CA LEU A 77 7.73 17.66 2.80
C LEU A 77 6.99 18.68 3.67
N LYS A 78 7.47 18.95 4.89
CA LYS A 78 6.91 20.00 5.75
C LYS A 78 7.14 21.39 5.17
N PHE A 79 8.33 21.66 4.64
CA PHE A 79 8.64 22.95 4.02
C PHE A 79 7.89 23.16 2.70
N MET A 80 7.70 22.11 1.92
CA MET A 80 6.98 22.17 0.65
C MET A 80 5.46 22.29 0.79
N HIS A 81 4.90 22.08 1.99
CA HIS A 81 3.47 22.20 2.24
C HIS A 81 2.91 23.57 1.82
N SER A 82 3.61 24.67 2.13
CA SER A 82 3.19 26.03 1.71
C SER A 82 3.25 26.24 0.20
N HIS A 83 4.08 25.47 -0.49
CA HIS A 83 4.29 25.58 -1.94
C HIS A 83 3.40 24.63 -2.75
N TYR A 84 2.67 23.72 -2.11
CA TYR A 84 1.82 22.75 -2.79
C TYR A 84 0.78 23.38 -3.75
N PRO A 85 0.03 24.44 -3.37
CA PRO A 85 -0.91 25.09 -4.30
C PRO A 85 -0.19 25.71 -5.50
N LYS A 86 0.96 26.37 -5.25
CA LYS A 86 1.78 26.99 -6.29
C LYS A 86 2.32 25.95 -7.26
N MET A 87 2.72 24.77 -6.77
CA MET A 87 3.15 23.67 -7.63
C MET A 87 2.02 23.14 -8.53
N LYS A 88 0.78 23.07 -8.03
CA LYS A 88 -0.39 22.73 -8.86
C LYS A 88 -0.63 23.75 -9.97
N GLU A 89 -0.51 25.05 -9.68
CA GLU A 89 -0.63 26.12 -10.68
C GLU A 89 0.46 26.03 -11.75
N ILE A 90 1.72 25.83 -11.34
CA ILE A 90 2.85 25.65 -12.26
C ILE A 90 2.60 24.43 -13.16
N PHE A 91 2.11 23.32 -12.60
CA PHE A 91 1.76 22.12 -13.37
C PHE A 91 0.66 22.36 -14.42
N GLN A 92 -0.35 23.18 -14.10
CA GLN A 92 -1.41 23.53 -15.05
C GLN A 92 -0.87 24.39 -16.20
N ASN A 93 0.01 25.34 -15.90
CA ASN A 93 0.60 26.26 -16.88
C ASN A 93 1.72 25.64 -17.73
N MET A 94 2.32 24.54 -17.26
CA MET A 94 3.37 23.84 -18.01
C MET A 94 2.84 23.13 -19.26
N ALA A 95 3.59 23.27 -20.36
CA ALA A 95 3.37 22.52 -21.60
C ALA A 95 3.59 21.01 -21.40
N ALA A 96 2.93 20.19 -22.21
CA ALA A 96 3.13 18.74 -22.18
C ALA A 96 4.57 18.38 -22.55
N GLY A 97 5.24 17.61 -21.70
CA GLY A 97 6.61 17.20 -21.90
C GLY A 97 7.23 16.59 -20.65
N LYS A 98 8.51 16.24 -20.72
CA LYS A 98 9.27 15.61 -19.63
C LYS A 98 9.19 16.41 -18.31
N ALA A 99 9.30 17.73 -18.37
CA ALA A 99 9.21 18.60 -17.19
C ALA A 99 7.86 18.46 -16.46
N LYS A 100 6.76 18.38 -17.22
CA LYS A 100 5.41 18.24 -16.65
C LYS A 100 5.23 16.90 -15.94
N GLN A 101 5.77 15.82 -16.51
CA GLN A 101 5.69 14.49 -15.91
C GLN A 101 6.52 14.41 -14.62
N ILE A 102 7.74 14.93 -14.59
CA ILE A 102 8.56 14.99 -13.36
C ILE A 102 7.86 15.84 -12.29
N CYS A 103 7.24 16.95 -12.70
CA CYS A 103 6.46 17.77 -11.78
C CYS A 103 5.24 17.01 -11.24
N ALA A 104 4.57 16.19 -12.06
CA ALA A 104 3.47 15.34 -11.60
C ALA A 104 3.94 14.34 -10.53
N ASP A 105 5.05 13.65 -10.77
CA ASP A 105 5.62 12.71 -9.80
C ASP A 105 5.96 13.42 -8.48
N LEU A 106 6.56 14.61 -8.55
CA LEU A 106 6.86 15.42 -7.38
C LEU A 106 5.59 15.85 -6.63
N ILE A 107 4.55 16.33 -7.32
CA ILE A 107 3.28 16.71 -6.71
C ILE A 107 2.62 15.49 -6.06
N SER A 108 2.71 14.30 -6.66
CA SER A 108 2.17 13.07 -6.05
C SER A 108 2.81 12.76 -4.70
N VAL A 109 4.12 12.96 -4.56
CA VAL A 109 4.85 12.77 -3.30
C VAL A 109 4.46 13.84 -2.27
N LEU A 110 4.30 15.09 -2.72
CA LEU A 110 3.83 16.18 -1.84
C LEU A 110 2.38 15.98 -1.37
N ALA A 111 1.55 15.32 -2.18
CA ALA A 111 0.16 15.05 -1.87
C ALA A 111 0.00 14.15 -0.64
N MET A 112 1.01 13.34 -0.28
CA MET A 112 0.98 12.50 0.93
C MET A 112 0.75 13.29 2.23
N THR A 113 1.21 14.55 2.29
CA THR A 113 1.11 15.37 3.51
C THR A 113 0.17 16.55 3.36
N SER A 114 -0.03 17.02 2.14
CA SER A 114 -0.67 18.31 1.84
C SER A 114 -1.79 18.20 0.80
N GLY A 115 -2.03 17.00 0.26
CA GLY A 115 -2.96 16.75 -0.84
C GLY A 115 -4.39 16.54 -0.39
N ASP A 116 -5.31 16.79 -1.32
CA ASP A 116 -6.69 16.36 -1.21
C ASP A 116 -6.79 14.86 -1.56
N LYS A 117 -7.89 14.20 -1.16
CA LYS A 117 -8.08 12.76 -1.41
C LYS A 117 -7.94 12.42 -2.90
N GLY A 118 -7.07 11.45 -3.21
CA GLY A 118 -6.84 10.97 -4.57
C GLY A 118 -5.91 11.84 -5.41
N ASP A 119 -5.40 12.96 -4.89
CA ASP A 119 -4.41 13.76 -5.60
C ASP A 119 -3.15 12.93 -5.91
N CYS A 120 -2.67 12.12 -4.96
CA CYS A 120 -1.46 11.33 -5.13
C CYS A 120 -1.56 10.43 -6.36
N ILE A 121 -2.65 9.66 -6.47
CA ILE A 121 -2.88 8.74 -7.60
C ILE A 121 -3.07 9.52 -8.90
N ASN A 122 -3.85 10.60 -8.88
CA ASN A 122 -4.13 11.41 -10.07
C ASN A 122 -2.89 12.04 -10.68
N PHE A 123 -1.96 12.49 -9.85
CA PHE A 123 -0.69 13.04 -10.33
C PHE A 123 0.30 11.93 -10.68
N ARG A 124 0.29 10.81 -9.97
CA ARG A 124 1.12 9.64 -10.28
C ARG A 124 0.83 9.05 -11.65
N LEU A 125 -0.45 8.92 -12.02
CA LEU A 125 -0.87 8.44 -13.34
C LEU A 125 -0.51 9.40 -14.49
N LYS A 126 -0.16 10.66 -14.18
CA LYS A 126 0.32 11.66 -15.15
C LYS A 126 1.86 11.77 -15.19
N GLY A 127 2.56 11.01 -14.34
CA GLY A 127 4.01 11.05 -14.17
C GLY A 127 4.79 10.26 -15.21
N MET A 128 6.09 10.06 -14.96
CA MET A 128 6.99 9.29 -15.83
C MET A 128 6.95 7.78 -15.57
N HIS A 129 6.15 7.30 -14.62
CA HIS A 129 6.13 5.89 -14.18
C HIS A 129 7.52 5.37 -13.76
N ASP A 130 8.35 6.24 -13.16
CA ASP A 130 9.60 5.81 -12.52
C ASP A 130 9.34 4.70 -11.49
N PRO A 131 10.29 3.82 -11.16
CA PRO A 131 10.08 2.76 -10.17
C PRO A 131 9.47 3.30 -8.87
N ILE A 132 8.36 2.73 -8.40
CA ILE A 132 7.58 3.29 -7.26
C ILE A 132 8.45 3.44 -5.99
N GLY A 133 9.42 2.53 -5.82
CA GLY A 133 10.36 2.53 -4.69
C GLY A 133 11.31 3.71 -4.59
N ASP A 134 11.49 4.47 -5.66
CA ASP A 134 12.46 5.57 -5.72
C ASP A 134 12.20 6.68 -4.70
N TRP A 135 10.96 6.81 -4.25
CA TRP A 135 10.51 7.81 -3.27
C TRP A 135 10.46 7.27 -1.83
N GLY A 136 10.81 6.00 -1.65
CA GLY A 136 10.81 5.31 -0.36
C GLY A 136 9.54 4.52 -0.08
N HIS A 137 9.64 3.64 0.92
CA HIS A 137 8.56 2.71 1.29
C HIS A 137 7.32 3.42 1.85
N GLU A 138 7.48 4.55 2.55
CA GLU A 138 6.34 5.33 3.07
C GLU A 138 5.43 5.85 1.94
N TYR A 139 6.02 6.28 0.82
CA TYR A 139 5.28 6.69 -0.36
C TYR A 139 4.48 5.52 -0.96
N VAL A 140 5.10 4.36 -1.07
CA VAL A 140 4.44 3.14 -1.57
C VAL A 140 3.26 2.77 -0.66
N ARG A 141 3.44 2.86 0.66
CA ARG A 141 2.39 2.57 1.66
C ARG A 141 1.22 3.56 1.56
N HIS A 142 1.51 4.86 1.44
CA HIS A 142 0.47 5.88 1.28
C HIS A 142 -0.31 5.68 -0.03
N LEU A 143 0.41 5.37 -1.11
CA LEU A 143 -0.19 5.10 -2.42
C LEU A 143 -1.09 3.87 -2.39
N ALA A 144 -0.68 2.79 -1.71
CA ALA A 144 -1.49 1.59 -1.55
C ALA A 144 -2.81 1.88 -0.79
N MET A 145 -2.75 2.68 0.27
CA MET A 145 -3.92 3.08 1.07
C MET A 145 -4.90 3.95 0.27
N GLU A 146 -4.43 4.99 -0.40
CA GLU A 146 -5.30 5.82 -1.25
C GLU A 146 -5.93 5.00 -2.37
N MET A 147 -5.21 4.00 -2.87
CA MET A 147 -5.68 3.22 -4.00
C MET A 147 -6.77 2.23 -3.61
N SER A 148 -6.70 1.63 -2.41
CA SER A 148 -7.81 0.82 -1.91
C SER A 148 -9.06 1.66 -1.64
N GLU A 149 -8.90 2.88 -1.15
CA GLU A 149 -10.00 3.85 -1.03
C GLU A 149 -10.59 4.24 -2.39
N GLU A 150 -9.76 4.62 -3.37
CA GLU A 150 -10.21 5.01 -4.70
C GLU A 150 -10.88 3.83 -5.42
N TRP A 151 -10.39 2.60 -5.26
CA TRP A 151 -11.01 1.40 -5.82
C TRP A 151 -12.42 1.17 -5.27
N ARG A 152 -12.60 1.32 -3.95
CA ARG A 152 -13.93 1.24 -3.30
C ARG A 152 -14.85 2.35 -3.78
N SER A 153 -14.39 3.60 -3.83
CA SER A 153 -15.18 4.72 -4.34
C SER A 153 -15.53 4.57 -5.83
N ALA A 154 -14.61 4.03 -6.64
CA ALA A 154 -14.86 3.76 -8.05
C ALA A 154 -15.89 2.66 -8.27
N ALA A 155 -16.15 1.79 -7.29
CA ALA A 155 -17.24 0.80 -7.35
C ALA A 155 -18.64 1.43 -7.29
N GLU A 156 -18.77 2.65 -6.77
CA GLU A 156 -20.05 3.34 -6.65
C GLU A 156 -20.47 4.10 -7.93
N VAL A 157 -19.54 4.35 -8.88
CA VAL A 157 -19.79 5.21 -10.06
C VAL A 157 -19.59 4.43 -11.39
N PRO A 158 -20.66 3.89 -12.02
CA PRO A 158 -20.55 2.91 -13.10
C PRO A 158 -19.99 3.36 -14.46
N GLU A 159 -20.06 4.65 -14.82
CA GLU A 159 -19.87 5.09 -16.22
C GLU A 159 -18.42 5.39 -16.64
N LYS A 160 -17.50 5.65 -15.71
CA LYS A 160 -16.06 5.89 -16.00
C LYS A 160 -15.17 4.68 -15.68
N MET A 161 -15.79 3.51 -15.49
CA MET A 161 -15.18 2.41 -14.73
C MET A 161 -14.09 1.60 -15.43
N SER A 162 -14.16 1.27 -16.72
CA SER A 162 -13.22 0.25 -17.24
C SER A 162 -11.79 0.79 -17.41
N ALA A 163 -11.63 1.94 -18.07
CA ALA A 163 -10.32 2.52 -18.32
C ALA A 163 -9.62 2.92 -17.01
N ARG A 164 -10.35 3.56 -16.09
CA ARG A 164 -9.78 3.95 -14.79
C ARG A 164 -9.42 2.74 -13.93
N ARG A 165 -10.23 1.68 -13.93
CA ARG A 165 -9.90 0.45 -13.22
C ARG A 165 -8.69 -0.25 -13.82
N GLU A 166 -8.54 -0.24 -15.13
CA GLU A 166 -7.37 -0.83 -15.78
C GLU A 166 -6.08 -0.04 -15.45
N GLU A 167 -6.13 1.29 -15.45
CA GLU A 167 -5.05 2.15 -14.97
C GLU A 167 -4.69 1.83 -13.50
N LEU A 168 -5.69 1.74 -12.62
CA LEU A 168 -5.48 1.38 -11.21
C LEU A 168 -4.87 -0.01 -11.06
N LEU A 169 -5.34 -1.01 -11.81
CA LEU A 169 -4.79 -2.37 -11.79
C LEU A 169 -3.35 -2.41 -12.29
N SER A 170 -2.97 -1.59 -13.28
CA SER A 170 -1.58 -1.48 -13.70
C SER A 170 -0.68 -0.97 -12.57
N LEU A 171 -1.17 0.02 -11.81
CA LEU A 171 -0.47 0.56 -10.65
C LEU A 171 -0.39 -0.45 -9.49
N VAL A 172 -1.44 -1.23 -9.24
CA VAL A 172 -1.43 -2.34 -8.27
C VAL A 172 -0.31 -3.32 -8.57
N ARG A 173 -0.18 -3.72 -9.84
CA ARG A 173 0.84 -4.68 -10.27
C ARG A 173 2.24 -4.15 -9.99
N ASP A 174 2.50 -2.88 -10.27
CA ASP A 174 3.77 -2.23 -9.97
C ASP A 174 4.06 -2.17 -8.45
N ILE A 175 3.05 -1.88 -7.62
CA ILE A 175 3.19 -1.84 -6.15
C ILE A 175 3.46 -3.24 -5.60
N VAL A 176 2.70 -4.25 -6.03
CA VAL A 176 2.85 -5.64 -5.61
C VAL A 176 4.24 -6.16 -6.00
N ALA A 177 4.67 -5.90 -7.24
CA ALA A 177 6.01 -6.28 -7.70
C ALA A 177 7.11 -5.64 -6.87
N TYR A 178 6.95 -4.38 -6.46
CA TYR A 178 7.90 -3.70 -5.58
C TYR A 178 7.91 -4.30 -4.18
N ASN A 179 6.74 -4.52 -3.57
CA ASN A 179 6.61 -5.06 -2.23
C ASN A 179 7.20 -6.46 -2.12
N MET A 180 6.90 -7.35 -3.08
CA MET A 180 7.47 -8.71 -3.12
C MET A 180 9.00 -8.69 -3.19
N LYS A 181 9.61 -7.78 -3.97
CA LYS A 181 11.07 -7.63 -4.04
C LYS A 181 11.72 -7.11 -2.75
N HIS A 182 10.96 -6.41 -1.90
CA HIS A 182 11.47 -5.76 -0.69
C HIS A 182 11.01 -6.44 0.61
N ASN A 183 10.60 -7.72 0.54
CA ASN A 183 10.08 -8.48 1.69
C ASN A 183 8.79 -7.89 2.32
N GLY A 184 7.99 -7.18 1.53
CA GLY A 184 6.69 -6.62 1.91
C GLY A 184 5.53 -7.52 1.50
N GLU A 185 5.63 -8.85 1.68
CA GLU A 185 4.61 -9.79 1.19
C GLU A 185 3.24 -9.56 1.86
N VAL A 186 3.27 -9.19 3.14
CA VAL A 186 2.08 -8.89 3.94
C VAL A 186 1.34 -7.67 3.37
N ASP A 187 2.07 -6.58 3.12
CA ASP A 187 1.48 -5.35 2.55
C ASP A 187 0.92 -5.60 1.14
N ALA A 188 1.56 -6.46 0.34
CA ALA A 188 1.04 -6.87 -0.95
C ALA A 188 -0.25 -7.70 -0.84
N CYS A 189 -0.31 -8.64 0.11
CA CYS A 189 -1.52 -9.43 0.37
C CYS A 189 -2.68 -8.57 0.84
N ASP A 190 -2.42 -7.61 1.74
CA ASP A 190 -3.43 -6.70 2.26
C ASP A 190 -4.04 -5.86 1.14
N LEU A 191 -3.20 -5.21 0.33
CA LEU A 191 -3.65 -4.42 -0.81
C LEU A 191 -4.53 -5.23 -1.78
N LEU A 192 -4.10 -6.45 -2.12
CA LEU A 192 -4.85 -7.31 -3.04
C LEU A 192 -6.16 -7.82 -2.45
N THR A 193 -6.19 -8.06 -1.13
CA THR A 193 -7.42 -8.45 -0.41
C THR A 193 -8.40 -7.29 -0.37
N GLU A 194 -7.95 -6.06 -0.16
CA GLU A 194 -8.82 -4.88 -0.15
C GLU A 194 -9.45 -4.57 -1.51
N ILE A 195 -8.76 -4.90 -2.60
CA ILE A 195 -9.20 -4.69 -3.99
C ILE A 195 -10.03 -5.87 -4.52
N ASP A 196 -10.11 -6.96 -3.75
CA ASP A 196 -10.75 -8.22 -4.14
C ASP A 196 -10.16 -8.81 -5.44
N ARG A 197 -8.84 -8.67 -5.62
CA ARG A 197 -8.08 -9.13 -6.80
C ARG A 197 -6.87 -9.98 -6.42
N LEU A 198 -7.11 -10.93 -5.53
CA LEU A 198 -6.10 -11.89 -5.07
C LEU A 198 -5.59 -12.83 -6.18
N ASP A 199 -6.26 -12.93 -7.31
CA ASP A 199 -5.82 -13.70 -8.49
C ASP A 199 -4.42 -13.29 -8.98
N VAL A 200 -4.11 -11.99 -8.89
CA VAL A 200 -2.86 -11.40 -9.36
C VAL A 200 -1.64 -11.88 -8.55
N ILE A 201 -1.83 -12.29 -7.28
CA ILE A 201 -0.72 -12.68 -6.41
C ILE A 201 0.06 -13.88 -6.97
N SER A 202 -0.65 -14.77 -7.68
CA SER A 202 -0.09 -16.00 -8.22
C SER A 202 1.05 -15.77 -9.24
N GLU A 203 1.08 -14.59 -9.87
CA GLU A 203 2.10 -14.22 -10.86
C GLU A 203 3.42 -13.78 -10.21
N TYR A 204 3.38 -13.20 -9.00
CA TYR A 204 4.53 -12.57 -8.34
C TYR A 204 5.16 -13.41 -7.22
N VAL A 205 4.48 -14.46 -6.75
CA VAL A 205 5.01 -15.33 -5.69
C VAL A 205 6.08 -16.27 -6.22
N GLU A 206 7.24 -16.24 -5.58
CA GLU A 206 8.36 -17.16 -5.77
C GLU A 206 8.41 -18.26 -4.69
N GLU A 207 9.28 -19.26 -4.86
CA GLU A 207 9.43 -20.37 -3.91
C GLU A 207 9.96 -19.91 -2.53
N VAL A 208 10.64 -18.77 -2.43
CA VAL A 208 11.08 -18.27 -1.12
C VAL A 208 9.91 -17.68 -0.33
N ASP A 209 8.92 -17.13 -1.02
CA ASP A 209 7.88 -16.29 -0.41
C ASP A 209 6.58 -17.05 -0.14
N HIS A 210 6.34 -18.14 -0.86
CA HIS A 210 5.09 -18.89 -0.78
C HIS A 210 4.70 -19.29 0.65
N ALA A 211 5.67 -19.67 1.49
CA ALA A 211 5.42 -20.06 2.87
C ALA A 211 4.90 -18.88 3.71
N ARG A 212 5.48 -17.69 3.53
CA ARG A 212 5.08 -16.45 4.24
C ARG A 212 3.70 -15.99 3.79
N VAL A 213 3.50 -15.92 2.48
CA VAL A 213 2.22 -15.51 1.87
C VAL A 213 1.09 -16.45 2.29
N CYS A 214 1.27 -17.77 2.16
CA CYS A 214 0.21 -18.72 2.48
C CYS A 214 -0.09 -18.75 3.99
N LEU A 215 0.93 -18.63 4.85
CA LEU A 215 0.72 -18.53 6.29
C LEU A 215 -0.09 -17.28 6.64
N TYR A 216 0.24 -16.14 6.01
CA TYR A 216 -0.49 -14.90 6.20
C TYR A 216 -1.96 -15.03 5.79
N LEU A 217 -2.23 -15.48 4.57
CA LEU A 217 -3.59 -15.68 4.05
C LEU A 217 -4.42 -16.62 4.95
N LEU A 218 -3.83 -17.73 5.41
CA LEU A 218 -4.51 -18.67 6.29
C LEU A 218 -4.76 -18.11 7.70
N SER A 219 -3.88 -17.22 8.18
CA SER A 219 -4.07 -16.53 9.46
C SER A 219 -5.17 -15.46 9.40
N CYS A 220 -5.37 -14.85 8.23
CA CYS A 220 -6.43 -13.88 7.98
C CYS A 220 -7.79 -14.56 7.75
N ALA A 221 -7.82 -15.76 7.16
CA ALA A 221 -9.06 -16.48 6.88
C ALA A 221 -10.07 -16.61 8.05
N PRO A 222 -9.68 -16.91 9.31
CA PRO A 222 -10.63 -16.93 10.44
C PRO A 222 -11.10 -15.54 10.91
N LEU A 223 -10.41 -14.46 10.51
CA LEU A 223 -10.75 -13.08 10.84
C LEU A 223 -11.72 -12.47 9.82
N THR A 224 -11.81 -13.06 8.63
CA THR A 224 -12.63 -12.60 7.52
C THR A 224 -14.00 -13.31 7.53
N PRO A 225 -15.12 -12.60 7.27
CA PRO A 225 -16.43 -13.22 7.13
C PRO A 225 -16.52 -14.13 5.90
N GLU A 226 -17.49 -15.06 5.91
CA GLU A 226 -17.89 -15.79 4.70
C GLU A 226 -18.62 -14.83 3.74
N PRO A 227 -18.35 -14.82 2.42
CA PRO A 227 -17.61 -15.82 1.63
C PRO A 227 -16.12 -15.54 1.37
N ASP A 228 -15.61 -14.36 1.73
CA ASP A 228 -14.25 -13.91 1.37
C ASP A 228 -13.16 -14.78 2.01
N ASN A 229 -13.44 -15.35 3.18
CA ASN A 229 -12.56 -16.34 3.81
C ASN A 229 -12.30 -17.57 2.93
N GLN A 230 -13.27 -18.00 2.12
CA GLN A 230 -13.11 -19.13 1.21
C GLN A 230 -12.20 -18.75 0.04
N VAL A 231 -12.24 -17.50 -0.42
CA VAL A 231 -11.35 -16.99 -1.46
C VAL A 231 -9.90 -17.05 -0.97
N LEU A 232 -9.63 -16.54 0.25
CA LEU A 232 -8.30 -16.60 0.87
C LEU A 232 -7.76 -18.04 0.94
N MET A 233 -8.58 -18.99 1.43
CA MET A 233 -8.19 -20.39 1.54
C MET A 233 -8.02 -21.07 0.18
N ARG A 234 -8.83 -20.73 -0.83
CA ARG A 234 -8.70 -21.25 -2.21
C ARG A 234 -7.41 -20.77 -2.87
N THR A 235 -7.09 -19.48 -2.73
CA THR A 235 -5.84 -18.89 -3.23
C THR A 235 -4.63 -19.51 -2.56
N ALA A 236 -4.64 -19.68 -1.23
CA ALA A 236 -3.56 -20.36 -0.51
C ALA A 236 -3.37 -21.81 -0.98
N LYS A 237 -4.47 -22.55 -1.22
CA LYS A 237 -4.43 -23.90 -1.81
C LYS A 237 -3.78 -23.90 -3.19
N GLU A 238 -4.14 -22.97 -4.06
CA GLU A 238 -3.57 -22.85 -5.42
C GLU A 238 -2.07 -22.56 -5.40
N LEU A 239 -1.63 -21.67 -4.52
CA LEU A 239 -0.22 -21.40 -4.30
C LEU A 239 0.52 -22.65 -3.82
N TYR A 240 -0.01 -23.37 -2.83
CA TYR A 240 0.62 -24.61 -2.37
C TYR A 240 0.72 -25.69 -3.45
N LEU A 241 -0.31 -25.83 -4.30
CA LEU A 241 -0.28 -26.75 -5.43
C LEU A 241 0.79 -26.33 -6.47
N LYS A 242 0.91 -25.02 -6.76
CA LYS A 242 1.93 -24.48 -7.67
C LYS A 242 3.35 -24.84 -7.24
N PHE A 243 3.64 -24.84 -5.94
CA PHE A 243 4.95 -25.19 -5.37
C PHE A 243 5.09 -26.67 -4.96
N GLY A 244 4.15 -27.54 -5.35
CA GLY A 244 4.21 -28.97 -5.05
C GLY A 244 3.99 -29.36 -3.58
N LYS A 245 3.53 -28.42 -2.74
CA LYS A 245 3.21 -28.63 -1.32
C LYS A 245 1.82 -29.23 -1.16
N THR A 246 1.70 -30.49 -1.56
CA THR A 246 0.40 -31.18 -1.65
C THR A 246 -0.23 -31.49 -0.28
N PHE A 247 0.56 -31.58 0.80
CA PHE A 247 0.02 -31.84 2.15
C PHE A 247 -0.68 -30.61 2.71
N GLU A 248 -0.05 -29.46 2.59
CA GLU A 248 -0.57 -28.15 2.99
C GLU A 248 -1.79 -27.78 2.13
N ALA A 249 -1.76 -28.07 0.82
CA ALA A 249 -2.91 -27.91 -0.06
C ALA A 249 -4.10 -28.77 0.39
N LEU A 250 -3.87 -30.03 0.78
CA LEU A 250 -4.94 -30.89 1.30
C LEU A 250 -5.49 -30.34 2.63
N ARG A 251 -4.64 -29.83 3.53
CA ARG A 251 -5.08 -29.18 4.76
C ARG A 251 -6.02 -28.01 4.46
N CYS A 252 -5.69 -27.18 3.47
CA CYS A 252 -6.56 -26.08 3.03
C CYS A 252 -7.90 -26.59 2.48
N ALA A 253 -7.89 -27.67 1.67
CA ALA A 253 -9.12 -28.27 1.14
C ALA A 253 -10.03 -28.85 2.25
N ILE A 254 -9.43 -29.42 3.30
CA ILE A 254 -10.16 -29.88 4.48
C ILE A 254 -10.77 -28.71 5.26
N MET A 255 -10.06 -27.58 5.37
CA MET A 255 -10.59 -26.35 5.99
C MET A 255 -11.78 -25.79 5.20
N LEU A 256 -11.74 -25.86 3.86
CA LEU A 256 -12.84 -25.50 2.96
C LEU A 256 -14.03 -26.49 3.00
N ASN A 257 -13.87 -27.65 3.64
CA ASN A 257 -14.87 -28.73 3.67
C ASN A 257 -15.33 -29.22 2.28
N ASP A 258 -14.50 -29.04 1.25
CA ASP A 258 -14.79 -29.50 -0.11
C ASP A 258 -14.21 -30.90 -0.35
N VAL A 259 -15.10 -31.88 -0.34
CA VAL A 259 -14.79 -33.30 -0.49
C VAL A 259 -14.23 -33.61 -1.89
N SER A 260 -14.66 -32.89 -2.92
CA SER A 260 -14.24 -33.11 -4.31
C SER A 260 -12.80 -32.65 -4.51
N LEU A 261 -12.47 -31.46 -4.01
CA LEU A 261 -11.09 -30.95 -4.00
C LEU A 261 -10.16 -31.86 -3.21
N CYS A 262 -10.60 -32.39 -2.07
CA CYS A 262 -9.81 -33.35 -1.30
C CYS A 262 -9.51 -34.63 -2.12
N LYS A 263 -10.47 -35.14 -2.90
CA LYS A 263 -10.26 -36.31 -3.79
C LYS A 263 -9.21 -36.02 -4.85
N GLU A 264 -9.33 -34.88 -5.51
CA GLU A 264 -8.43 -34.49 -6.60
C GLU A 264 -6.98 -34.40 -6.11
N ILE A 265 -6.75 -33.69 -4.99
CA ILE A 265 -5.42 -33.54 -4.40
C ILE A 265 -4.88 -34.89 -3.90
N PHE A 266 -5.76 -35.75 -3.36
CA PHE A 266 -5.38 -37.07 -2.87
C PHE A 266 -4.97 -38.01 -4.02
N LEU A 267 -5.73 -38.05 -5.11
CA LEU A 267 -5.44 -38.88 -6.28
C LEU A 267 -4.22 -38.38 -7.06
N GLY A 268 -3.94 -37.07 -7.04
CA GLY A 268 -2.75 -36.49 -7.67
C GLY A 268 -1.42 -36.82 -6.98
N CYS A 269 -1.43 -37.58 -5.89
CA CYS A 269 -0.22 -37.87 -5.10
C CYS A 269 0.25 -39.32 -5.22
N ASN A 270 1.48 -39.49 -5.70
CA ASN A 270 2.11 -40.80 -5.93
C ASN A 270 2.82 -41.38 -4.70
N ASP A 271 2.96 -40.63 -3.60
CA ASP A 271 3.69 -41.09 -2.40
C ASP A 271 2.77 -41.84 -1.42
N VAL A 272 3.03 -43.15 -1.28
CA VAL A 272 2.27 -44.10 -0.47
C VAL A 272 2.27 -43.74 1.03
N VAL A 273 3.39 -43.20 1.55
CA VAL A 273 3.51 -42.89 2.98
C VAL A 273 2.64 -41.69 3.31
N ILE A 274 2.72 -40.65 2.49
CA ILE A 274 1.95 -39.43 2.68
C ILE A 274 0.45 -39.72 2.49
N SER A 275 0.06 -40.56 1.52
CA SER A 275 -1.33 -40.99 1.31
C SER A 275 -1.93 -41.71 2.52
N ARG A 276 -1.13 -42.52 3.25
CA ARG A 276 -1.60 -43.20 4.47
C ARG A 276 -1.88 -42.23 5.61
N TRP A 277 -0.99 -41.28 5.86
CA TRP A 277 -1.19 -40.23 6.88
C TRP A 277 -2.38 -39.32 6.52
N ARG A 278 -2.54 -38.99 5.23
CA ARG A 278 -3.67 -38.20 4.72
C ARG A 278 -5.00 -38.92 4.84
N SER A 279 -5.05 -40.23 4.54
CA SER A 279 -6.26 -41.04 4.69
C SER A 279 -6.75 -41.07 6.14
N CYS A 280 -5.85 -41.13 7.13
CA CYS A 280 -6.21 -41.02 8.54
C CYS A 280 -6.78 -39.62 8.88
N LEU A 281 -6.18 -38.55 8.35
CA LEU A 281 -6.61 -37.18 8.59
C LEU A 281 -8.00 -36.89 8.00
N VAL A 282 -8.25 -37.35 6.76
CA VAL A 282 -9.56 -37.24 6.09
C VAL A 282 -10.58 -38.15 6.78
N GLY A 283 -10.21 -39.38 7.13
CA GLY A 283 -11.09 -40.36 7.77
C GLY A 283 -11.62 -39.93 9.15
N THR A 284 -10.80 -39.20 9.92
CA THR A 284 -11.21 -38.64 11.23
C THR A 284 -12.16 -37.46 11.10
N ARG A 285 -11.98 -36.60 10.07
CA ARG A 285 -12.85 -35.44 9.81
C ARG A 285 -14.18 -35.80 9.12
N PHE A 286 -14.15 -36.74 8.17
CA PHE A 286 -15.30 -37.14 7.35
C PHE A 286 -15.85 -38.53 7.76
N SER A 287 -15.80 -38.87 9.04
CA SER A 287 -16.22 -40.18 9.58
C SER A 287 -17.60 -40.67 9.07
N SER A 288 -18.55 -39.76 8.80
CA SER A 288 -19.87 -40.08 8.22
C SER A 288 -19.88 -40.37 6.71
N SER A 289 -18.81 -40.04 5.96
CA SER A 289 -18.64 -40.31 4.52
C SER A 289 -17.50 -41.30 4.20
N SER A 290 -16.90 -41.91 5.24
CA SER A 290 -15.64 -42.65 5.19
C SER A 290 -15.67 -44.01 4.46
N LYS A 291 -16.86 -44.56 4.15
CA LYS A 291 -16.99 -45.90 3.53
C LYS A 291 -16.50 -46.01 2.08
N THR A 292 -16.21 -44.89 1.39
CA THR A 292 -15.87 -44.89 -0.04
C THR A 292 -14.39 -44.66 -0.35
N TRP A 293 -13.53 -44.49 0.66
CA TRP A 293 -12.16 -43.99 0.45
C TRP A 293 -11.06 -45.06 0.58
N ILE A 294 -11.40 -46.25 1.07
CA ILE A 294 -10.42 -47.28 1.49
C ILE A 294 -10.41 -48.48 0.53
N THR A 295 -11.01 -48.40 -0.65
CA THR A 295 -10.85 -49.47 -1.65
C THR A 295 -9.69 -49.10 -2.58
N PRO A 296 -8.54 -49.81 -2.52
CA PRO A 296 -7.58 -49.75 -3.60
C PRO A 296 -8.26 -50.39 -4.81
N THR A 297 -8.40 -49.65 -5.91
CA THR A 297 -8.69 -50.28 -7.20
C THR A 297 -7.46 -51.10 -7.57
N ASN A 298 -7.66 -52.41 -7.61
CA ASN A 298 -6.75 -53.38 -8.24
C ASN A 298 -6.57 -53.05 -9.72
#